data_AF-A0AAU6GDK8-F1
#
_entry.id   AF-A0AAU6GDK8-F1
#
_cell.length_a   1.000
_cell.length_b   1.000
_cell.length_c   1.000
_cell.angle_alpha   90.00
_cell.angle_beta   90.00
_cell.angle_gamma   90.00
#
_symmetry.space_group_name_H-M   'P 1'
#
loop_
_entity.id
_entity.type
_entity.pdbx_description
1 polymer ?
#
loop_
_entity_poly.entity_id
_entity_poly.type
_entity_poly.pdbx_seq_one_letter_code
_entity_poly.pdbx_strand_id
1 'polypeptide(L)'
;MSPRAGTPGPHTLAFVESPVQLLNVLEWAHVHAPHATEAGDRAPGTGPDRSSVRPAGAGLTLVVLSPNDPMTRGQLRRMAELARDEGYQVRWEEARGGTTAPFHTIGGLAPLLRRARRIVMGDPFSRYVQLLLTITKARDLVVVDDGTATMEFVAQLARGERLVRWHRRGGRPGARDVLFAPISSSARRRLTPSEGRRVEVFSSMPIDSAPDGVTITANDFSWTRARFGPPRITKGADLVGTSLVETGVVDPDRYLEAVRSLAKTHGATRYFAHRRESTDKLHRLAVETGLEIVRPDLPLELIARRGPIGRTILSFPSTVVHTLPLALVGTDVRVAVCDIDPAWLTETASPRAQGFLSGVTGTARDVHRLSSVATA
;
A
#
# COMPACT_ATOMS: atom_id res chain seq x y z
N MET A 1 -13.59 -6.77 26.76
CA MET A 1 -12.70 -7.90 26.42
C MET A 1 -12.44 -7.85 24.92
N SER A 2 -11.30 -7.30 24.49
CA SER A 2 -10.96 -7.19 23.06
C SER A 2 -10.45 -8.53 22.50
N PRO A 3 -10.83 -8.91 21.27
CA PRO A 3 -10.27 -10.10 20.62
C PRO A 3 -8.82 -9.82 20.21
N ARG A 4 -7.89 -10.61 20.75
CA ARG A 4 -6.47 -10.58 20.41
C ARG A 4 -6.27 -10.85 18.91
N ALA A 5 -5.84 -9.84 18.17
CA ALA A 5 -5.20 -10.03 16.87
C ALA A 5 -3.99 -10.96 17.09
N GLY A 6 -3.99 -12.13 16.44
CA GLY A 6 -3.02 -13.18 16.78
C GLY A 6 -1.59 -12.75 16.46
N THR A 7 -0.64 -13.16 17.28
CA THR A 7 0.81 -13.00 17.03
C THR A 7 1.21 -13.76 15.75
N PRO A 8 2.12 -13.26 14.90
CA PRO A 8 2.63 -14.01 13.76
C PRO A 8 3.40 -15.22 14.29
N GLY A 9 2.71 -16.37 14.37
CA GLY A 9 3.31 -17.64 14.76
C GLY A 9 4.29 -18.17 13.70
N PRO A 10 4.97 -19.31 13.95
CA PRO A 10 6.09 -19.81 13.13
C PRO A 10 5.77 -20.19 11.67
N HIS A 11 4.56 -19.94 11.17
CA HIS A 11 4.09 -20.31 9.82
C HIS A 11 3.16 -19.24 9.21
N THR A 12 3.60 -17.99 9.15
CA THR A 12 2.90 -16.90 8.43
C THR A 12 3.51 -16.72 7.05
N LEU A 13 2.68 -16.71 6.00
CA LEU A 13 3.11 -16.36 4.63
C LEU A 13 2.48 -15.04 4.22
N ALA A 14 3.30 -14.12 3.71
CA ALA A 14 2.84 -12.85 3.16
C ALA A 14 3.10 -12.79 1.66
N PHE A 15 2.07 -12.53 0.85
CA PHE A 15 2.18 -12.37 -0.59
C PHE A 15 2.11 -10.90 -0.98
N VAL A 16 3.14 -10.43 -1.68
CA VAL A 16 3.26 -9.02 -2.09
C VAL A 16 3.63 -8.92 -3.57
N GLU A 17 2.95 -8.02 -4.26
CA GLU A 17 3.08 -7.75 -5.71
C GLU A 17 3.47 -6.30 -5.99
N SER A 18 3.49 -5.43 -4.96
CA SER A 18 3.86 -4.02 -5.06
C SER A 18 4.71 -3.57 -3.86
N PRO A 19 5.52 -2.50 -4.01
CA PRO A 19 6.32 -1.95 -2.92
C PRO A 19 5.49 -1.50 -1.72
N VAL A 20 4.31 -0.93 -1.96
CA VAL A 20 3.38 -0.46 -0.92
C VAL A 20 2.80 -1.65 -0.14
N GLN A 21 2.44 -2.75 -0.82
CA GLN A 21 2.00 -3.96 -0.13
C GLN A 21 3.11 -4.51 0.79
N LEU A 22 4.36 -4.51 0.34
CA LEU A 22 5.49 -4.94 1.17
C LEU A 22 5.68 -4.02 2.38
N LEU A 23 5.60 -2.69 2.20
CA LEU A 23 5.60 -1.73 3.29
C LEU A 23 4.51 -2.04 4.32
N ASN A 24 3.27 -2.23 3.88
CA ASN A 24 2.16 -2.52 4.78
C ASN A 24 2.27 -3.88 5.48
N VAL A 25 2.96 -4.87 4.89
CA VAL A 25 3.30 -6.11 5.62
C VAL A 25 4.33 -5.85 6.72
N LEU A 26 5.33 -4.99 6.51
CA LEU A 26 6.31 -4.64 7.55
C LEU A 26 5.64 -3.88 8.70
N GLU A 27 4.76 -2.94 8.38
CA GLU A 27 3.91 -2.25 9.37
C GLU A 27 3.05 -3.24 10.15
N TRP A 28 2.34 -4.14 9.46
CA TRP A 28 1.52 -5.16 10.11
C TRP A 28 2.36 -6.07 11.02
N ALA A 29 3.53 -6.51 10.56
CA ALA A 29 4.41 -7.38 11.31
C ALA A 29 4.96 -6.69 12.57
N HIS A 30 5.24 -5.38 12.50
CA HIS A 30 5.67 -4.59 13.65
C HIS A 30 4.58 -4.47 14.72
N VAL A 31 3.35 -4.13 14.32
CA VAL A 31 2.21 -4.01 15.24
C VAL A 31 1.88 -5.34 15.92
N HIS A 32 2.10 -6.45 15.23
CA HIS A 32 1.77 -7.79 15.74
C HIS A 32 2.97 -8.54 16.31
N ALA A 33 4.18 -7.97 16.25
CA ALA A 33 5.33 -8.55 16.91
C ALA A 33 5.05 -8.63 18.41
N PRO A 34 5.40 -9.73 19.09
CA PRO A 34 5.32 -9.75 20.55
C PRO A 34 6.31 -8.69 21.06
N HIS A 35 5.80 -7.52 21.43
CA HIS A 35 6.56 -6.58 22.23
C HIS A 35 7.03 -7.37 23.45
N ALA A 36 8.34 -7.51 23.62
CA ALA A 36 8.92 -8.00 24.85
C ALA A 36 8.40 -7.07 25.95
N THR A 37 7.33 -7.51 26.61
CA THR A 37 6.62 -6.72 27.60
C THR A 37 7.57 -6.62 28.78
N GLU A 38 7.99 -5.39 29.05
CA GLU A 38 8.34 -4.87 30.37
C GLU A 38 9.13 -5.84 31.25
N ALA A 39 10.45 -5.75 31.17
CA ALA A 39 11.33 -6.11 32.27
C ALA A 39 11.01 -5.19 33.46
N GLY A 40 9.99 -5.56 34.23
CA GLY A 40 9.50 -4.83 35.38
C GLY A 40 8.99 -5.79 36.45
N ASP A 41 9.79 -6.81 36.78
CA ASP A 41 10.09 -7.26 38.15
C ASP A 41 10.91 -8.55 38.08
N ARG A 42 12.24 -8.45 38.11
CA ARG A 42 13.09 -9.58 38.47
C ARG A 42 14.24 -9.13 39.35
N ALA A 43 14.25 -9.73 40.55
CA ALA A 43 15.30 -9.67 41.55
C ALA A 43 16.71 -9.88 40.96
N PRO A 44 17.75 -9.29 41.57
CA PRO A 44 19.10 -9.38 41.05
C PRO A 44 19.72 -10.73 41.41
N GLY A 45 20.04 -11.53 40.39
CA GLY A 45 20.90 -12.70 40.57
C GLY A 45 20.77 -13.73 39.46
N THR A 46 21.63 -13.63 38.45
CA THR A 46 22.48 -14.69 37.84
C THR A 46 22.73 -14.41 36.35
N GLY A 47 23.97 -14.01 36.01
CA GLY A 47 24.68 -14.30 34.75
C GLY A 47 24.20 -13.66 33.44
N PRO A 48 25.10 -13.11 32.58
CA PRO A 48 24.71 -12.65 31.26
C PRO A 48 24.61 -13.86 30.31
N ASP A 49 23.44 -14.49 30.22
CA ASP A 49 23.13 -15.38 29.10
C ASP A 49 22.82 -14.52 27.88
N ARG A 50 23.76 -14.47 26.93
CA ARG A 50 23.66 -13.74 25.66
C ARG A 50 22.79 -14.47 24.62
N SER A 51 21.82 -15.29 25.01
CA SER A 51 21.05 -16.10 24.06
C SER A 51 19.53 -16.14 24.33
N SER A 52 18.79 -15.11 23.88
CA SER A 52 17.43 -15.28 23.31
C SER A 52 16.74 -13.96 22.91
N VAL A 53 17.41 -13.06 22.20
CA VAL A 53 16.64 -12.08 21.40
C VAL A 53 16.16 -12.83 20.16
N ARG A 54 14.94 -13.38 20.19
CA ARG A 54 14.32 -13.92 18.98
C ARG A 54 14.25 -12.77 17.96
N PRO A 55 14.77 -12.92 16.74
CA PRO A 55 14.63 -11.88 15.72
C PRO A 55 13.14 -11.62 15.53
N ALA A 56 12.78 -10.33 15.36
CA ALA A 56 11.41 -9.89 15.14
C ALA A 56 10.70 -10.60 13.97
N GLY A 57 11.46 -11.26 13.08
CA GLY A 57 10.99 -12.06 11.96
C GLY A 57 10.82 -13.56 12.17
N ALA A 58 10.94 -14.11 13.39
CA ALA A 58 10.84 -15.55 13.65
C ALA A 58 9.41 -16.11 13.39
N GLY A 59 9.10 -16.40 12.12
CA GLY A 59 7.84 -17.02 11.69
C GLY A 59 7.14 -16.39 10.48
N LEU A 60 7.65 -15.28 9.95
CA LEU A 60 7.11 -14.64 8.74
C LEU A 60 8.02 -14.89 7.53
N THR A 61 7.44 -15.46 6.47
CA THR A 61 8.07 -15.55 5.16
C THR A 61 7.33 -14.65 4.17
N LEU A 62 8.04 -13.65 3.64
CA LEU A 62 7.59 -12.76 2.58
C LEU A 62 7.84 -13.41 1.22
N VAL A 63 6.79 -13.55 0.43
CA VAL A 63 6.83 -14.06 -0.95
C VAL A 63 6.54 -12.90 -1.90
N VAL A 64 7.57 -12.46 -2.60
CA VAL A 64 7.47 -11.40 -3.60
C VAL A 64 7.07 -12.03 -4.94
N LEU A 65 5.87 -11.72 -5.40
CA LEU A 65 5.33 -12.15 -6.70
C LEU A 65 5.64 -11.06 -7.72
N SER A 66 6.78 -11.19 -8.37
CA SER A 66 7.37 -10.12 -9.15
C SER A 66 6.46 -9.64 -10.31
N PRO A 67 6.24 -8.32 -10.47
CA PRO A 67 5.57 -7.76 -11.64
C PRO A 67 6.50 -7.75 -12.87
N ASN A 68 5.95 -7.43 -14.04
CA ASN A 68 6.74 -7.28 -15.27
C ASN A 68 7.34 -5.87 -15.40
N ASP A 69 6.72 -4.86 -14.78
CA ASP A 69 7.17 -3.47 -14.84
C ASP A 69 8.56 -3.28 -14.20
N PRO A 70 9.59 -2.86 -14.95
CA PRO A 70 10.97 -2.74 -14.45
C PRO A 70 11.10 -1.80 -13.24
N MET A 71 10.39 -0.68 -13.24
CA MET A 71 10.45 0.30 -12.16
C MET A 71 9.91 -0.29 -10.85
N THR A 72 8.73 -0.90 -10.89
CA THR A 72 8.11 -1.57 -9.74
C THR A 72 8.99 -2.73 -9.25
N ARG A 73 9.62 -3.50 -10.15
CA ARG A 73 10.59 -4.54 -9.78
C ARG A 73 11.80 -3.97 -9.03
N GLY A 74 12.34 -2.84 -9.49
CA GLY A 74 13.45 -2.15 -8.83
C GLY A 74 13.09 -1.73 -7.42
N GLN A 75 11.97 -1.03 -7.24
CA GLN A 75 11.47 -0.63 -5.92
C GLN A 75 11.20 -1.83 -5.00
N LEU A 76 10.64 -2.93 -5.54
CA LEU A 76 10.42 -4.17 -4.79
C LEU A 76 11.72 -4.82 -4.33
N ARG A 77 12.80 -4.77 -5.12
CA ARG A 77 14.12 -5.26 -4.67
C ARG A 77 14.64 -4.46 -3.49
N ARG A 78 14.51 -3.13 -3.52
CA ARG A 78 14.89 -2.25 -2.40
C ARG A 78 14.06 -2.52 -1.15
N MET A 79 12.75 -2.71 -1.30
CA MET A 79 11.88 -3.12 -0.19
C MET A 79 12.21 -4.53 0.34
N ALA A 80 12.58 -5.45 -0.53
CA ALA A 80 13.00 -6.81 -0.16
C ALA A 80 14.35 -6.83 0.57
N GLU A 81 15.28 -5.94 0.21
CA GLU A 81 16.53 -5.70 0.96
C GLU A 81 16.19 -5.20 2.37
N LEU A 82 15.34 -4.17 2.49
CA LEU A 82 14.90 -3.68 3.80
C LEU A 82 14.25 -4.75 4.66
N ALA A 83 13.38 -5.57 4.08
CA ALA A 83 12.76 -6.68 4.81
C ALA A 83 13.79 -7.73 5.30
N ARG A 84 14.85 -7.99 4.53
CA ARG A 84 15.93 -8.88 4.97
C ARG A 84 16.75 -8.26 6.09
N ASP A 85 17.01 -6.96 6.03
CA ASP A 85 17.73 -6.22 7.08
C ASP A 85 16.95 -6.24 8.41
N GLU A 86 15.62 -6.26 8.37
CA GLU A 86 14.75 -6.46 9.54
C GLU A 86 14.72 -7.93 10.04
N GLY A 87 15.41 -8.84 9.35
CA GLY A 87 15.50 -10.26 9.71
C GLY A 87 14.36 -11.14 9.19
N TYR A 88 13.55 -10.66 8.23
CA TYR A 88 12.51 -11.47 7.61
C TYR A 88 13.05 -12.38 6.50
N GLN A 89 12.47 -13.57 6.36
CA GLN A 89 12.75 -14.43 5.22
C GLN A 89 12.05 -13.91 3.97
N VAL A 90 12.79 -13.60 2.91
CA VAL A 90 12.24 -13.10 1.64
C VAL A 90 12.52 -14.07 0.51
N ARG A 91 11.44 -14.57 -0.11
CA ARG A 91 11.45 -15.45 -1.28
C ARG A 91 10.93 -14.70 -2.50
N TRP A 92 11.75 -14.63 -3.55
CA TRP A 92 11.39 -13.97 -4.80
C TRP A 92 10.86 -14.98 -5.81
N GLU A 93 9.71 -14.73 -6.40
CA GLU A 93 9.05 -15.62 -7.35
C GLU A 93 8.76 -14.90 -8.67
N GLU A 94 9.25 -15.47 -9.78
CA GLU A 94 9.00 -14.98 -11.14
C GLU A 94 7.62 -15.44 -11.64
N ALA A 95 6.57 -15.09 -10.90
CA ALA A 95 5.20 -15.56 -11.14
C ALA A 95 4.63 -15.18 -12.52
N ARG A 96 5.26 -14.24 -13.24
CA ARG A 96 4.79 -13.67 -14.52
C ARG A 96 5.79 -13.78 -15.67
N GLY A 97 6.91 -14.50 -15.48
CA GLY A 97 8.03 -14.60 -16.43
C GLY A 97 7.85 -15.58 -17.59
N GLY A 98 6.63 -16.09 -17.86
CA GLY A 98 6.37 -17.05 -18.94
C GLY A 98 5.05 -17.81 -18.78
N THR A 99 4.67 -18.61 -19.77
CA THR A 99 3.40 -19.38 -19.78
C THR A 99 3.38 -20.50 -18.74
N THR A 100 4.54 -21.07 -18.38
CA THR A 100 4.69 -22.13 -17.37
C THR A 100 5.06 -21.61 -15.98
N ALA A 101 5.51 -20.37 -15.88
CA ALA A 101 6.00 -19.76 -14.65
C ALA A 101 4.97 -19.75 -13.48
N PRO A 102 3.66 -19.54 -13.72
CA PRO A 102 2.65 -19.68 -12.69
C PRO A 102 2.61 -21.08 -12.06
N PHE A 103 2.72 -22.14 -12.86
CA PHE A 103 2.65 -23.52 -12.38
C PHE A 103 3.87 -23.90 -11.55
N HIS A 104 5.06 -23.49 -11.99
CA HIS A 104 6.29 -23.73 -11.25
C HIS A 104 6.27 -23.03 -9.89
N THR A 105 5.86 -21.77 -9.87
CA THR A 105 5.75 -20.97 -8.65
C THR A 105 4.70 -21.58 -7.70
N ILE A 106 3.53 -21.99 -8.19
CA ILE A 106 2.51 -22.68 -7.37
C ILE A 106 3.05 -23.98 -6.80
N GLY A 107 3.69 -24.80 -7.62
CA GLY A 107 4.29 -26.07 -7.20
C GLY A 107 5.31 -25.88 -6.08
N GLY A 108 6.20 -24.89 -6.24
CA GLY A 108 7.23 -24.55 -5.25
C GLY A 108 6.68 -23.93 -3.95
N LEU A 109 5.50 -23.31 -3.98
CA LEU A 109 4.86 -22.70 -2.81
C LEU A 109 3.86 -23.63 -2.12
N ALA A 110 3.36 -24.68 -2.79
CA ALA A 110 2.32 -25.55 -2.26
C ALA A 110 2.66 -26.20 -0.89
N PRO A 111 3.89 -26.69 -0.63
CA PRO A 111 4.24 -27.20 0.70
C PRO A 111 4.16 -26.14 1.80
N LEU A 112 4.60 -24.91 1.50
CA LEU A 112 4.53 -23.79 2.44
C LEU A 112 3.07 -23.39 2.70
N LEU A 113 2.28 -23.24 1.64
CA LEU A 113 0.86 -22.88 1.71
C LEU A 113 0.03 -23.86 2.55
N ARG A 114 0.33 -25.16 2.45
CA ARG A 114 -0.36 -26.21 3.22
C ARG A 114 -0.01 -26.17 4.71
N ARG A 115 1.19 -25.71 5.07
CA ARG A 115 1.67 -25.57 6.46
C ARG A 115 1.33 -24.23 7.08
N ALA A 116 1.07 -23.21 6.26
CA ALA A 116 0.75 -21.87 6.70
C ALA A 116 -0.50 -21.85 7.60
N ARG A 117 -0.37 -21.22 8.76
CA ARG A 117 -1.48 -20.99 9.70
C ARG A 117 -2.19 -19.68 9.43
N ARG A 118 -1.44 -18.70 8.89
CA ARG A 118 -1.90 -17.38 8.51
C ARG A 118 -1.38 -16.99 7.14
N ILE A 119 -2.24 -16.34 6.35
CA ILE A 119 -1.87 -15.72 5.07
C ILE A 119 -2.11 -14.21 5.15
N VAL A 120 -1.10 -13.44 4.76
CA VAL A 120 -1.19 -11.99 4.57
C VAL A 120 -1.12 -11.69 3.07
N MET A 121 -1.96 -10.80 2.57
CA MET A 121 -2.01 -10.45 1.15
C MET A 121 -2.38 -8.98 0.94
N GLY A 122 -1.86 -8.36 -0.12
CA GLY A 122 -2.22 -6.99 -0.48
C GLY A 122 -3.49 -6.86 -1.33
N ASP A 123 -3.53 -7.51 -2.50
CA ASP A 123 -4.69 -7.44 -3.40
C ASP A 123 -5.54 -8.73 -3.32
N PRO A 124 -6.71 -8.72 -2.65
CA PRO A 124 -7.60 -9.88 -2.59
C PRO A 124 -8.25 -10.23 -3.95
N PHE A 125 -8.16 -9.33 -4.94
CA PHE A 125 -8.63 -9.54 -6.31
C PHE A 125 -7.54 -10.06 -7.25
N SER A 126 -6.30 -10.20 -6.77
CA SER A 126 -5.23 -10.78 -7.56
C SER A 126 -5.54 -12.23 -7.91
N ARG A 127 -5.64 -12.54 -9.22
CA ARG A 127 -5.88 -13.92 -9.69
C ARG A 127 -4.84 -14.89 -9.14
N TYR A 128 -3.60 -14.43 -8.98
CA TYR A 128 -2.53 -15.25 -8.45
C TYR A 128 -2.79 -15.59 -6.99
N VAL A 129 -3.05 -14.58 -6.16
CA VAL A 129 -3.42 -14.76 -4.75
C VAL A 129 -4.66 -15.63 -4.60
N GLN A 130 -5.71 -15.39 -5.39
CA GLN A 130 -6.94 -16.20 -5.35
C GLN A 130 -6.68 -17.68 -5.65
N LEU A 131 -5.77 -17.99 -6.57
CA LEU A 131 -5.36 -19.36 -6.86
C LEU A 131 -4.60 -19.98 -5.68
N LEU A 132 -3.65 -19.25 -5.08
CA LEU A 132 -2.91 -19.71 -3.90
C LEU A 132 -3.85 -19.96 -2.70
N LEU A 133 -4.89 -19.13 -2.56
CA LEU A 133 -5.91 -19.29 -1.52
C LEU A 133 -6.68 -20.61 -1.63
N THR A 134 -6.81 -21.19 -2.82
CA THR A 134 -7.47 -22.50 -2.97
C THR A 134 -6.66 -23.65 -2.34
N ILE A 135 -5.33 -23.49 -2.25
CA ILE A 135 -4.39 -24.53 -1.79
C ILE A 135 -4.19 -24.51 -0.27
N THR A 136 -4.17 -23.32 0.34
CA THR A 136 -3.90 -23.20 1.78
C THR A 136 -5.02 -23.79 2.64
N LYS A 137 -4.72 -24.13 3.90
CA LYS A 137 -5.71 -24.47 4.94
C LYS A 137 -5.76 -23.43 6.06
N ALA A 138 -5.08 -22.29 5.89
CA ALA A 138 -5.06 -21.20 6.84
C ALA A 138 -6.49 -20.72 7.15
N ARG A 139 -6.75 -20.51 8.43
CA ARG A 139 -8.03 -19.98 8.95
C ARG A 139 -7.95 -18.50 9.28
N ASP A 140 -6.75 -17.94 9.24
CA ASP A 140 -6.44 -16.57 9.61
C ASP A 140 -5.92 -15.87 8.35
N LEU A 141 -6.71 -14.94 7.82
CA LEU A 141 -6.41 -14.20 6.60
C LEU A 141 -6.32 -12.71 6.92
N VAL A 142 -5.26 -12.08 6.45
CA VAL A 142 -5.02 -10.65 6.63
C VAL A 142 -4.93 -10.00 5.26
N VAL A 143 -5.73 -8.97 5.04
CA VAL A 143 -5.64 -8.09 3.89
C VAL A 143 -4.93 -6.82 4.33
N VAL A 144 -3.70 -6.61 3.87
CA VAL A 144 -2.97 -5.35 4.09
C VAL A 144 -3.34 -4.35 3.01
N ASP A 145 -3.19 -3.06 3.31
CA ASP A 145 -3.55 -1.98 2.41
C ASP A 145 -2.86 -2.06 1.04
N ASP A 146 -3.63 -1.89 -0.03
CA ASP A 146 -3.19 -1.66 -1.41
C ASP A 146 -3.93 -0.46 -2.03
N GLY A 147 -4.45 0.42 -1.17
CA GLY A 147 -5.23 1.59 -1.53
C GLY A 147 -6.64 1.23 -1.97
N THR A 148 -6.98 1.56 -3.22
CA THR A 148 -8.37 1.45 -3.72
C THR A 148 -8.89 0.01 -3.75
N ALA A 149 -8.02 -0.99 -3.92
CA ALA A 149 -8.43 -2.40 -3.92
C ALA A 149 -8.93 -2.83 -2.53
N THR A 150 -8.30 -2.37 -1.45
CA THR A 150 -8.70 -2.69 -0.08
C THR A 150 -10.07 -2.07 0.24
N MET A 151 -10.30 -0.82 -0.15
CA MET A 151 -11.59 -0.14 0.01
C MET A 151 -12.71 -0.85 -0.76
N GLU A 152 -12.43 -1.27 -2.00
CA GLU A 152 -13.39 -2.02 -2.81
C GLU A 152 -13.73 -3.38 -2.16
N PHE A 153 -12.74 -4.07 -1.61
CA PHE A 153 -12.94 -5.32 -0.88
C PHE A 153 -13.85 -5.16 0.33
N VAL A 154 -13.58 -4.16 1.18
CA VAL A 154 -14.38 -3.86 2.37
C VAL A 154 -15.83 -3.53 1.97
N ALA A 155 -16.03 -2.69 0.95
CA ALA A 155 -17.35 -2.34 0.46
C ALA A 155 -18.13 -3.56 -0.07
N GLN A 156 -17.46 -4.48 -0.78
CA GLN A 156 -18.09 -5.69 -1.29
C GLN A 156 -18.45 -6.68 -0.18
N LEU A 157 -17.62 -6.79 0.87
CA LEU A 157 -17.94 -7.59 2.04
C LEU A 157 -19.15 -7.03 2.81
N ALA A 158 -19.18 -5.72 3.05
CA ALA A 158 -20.30 -5.06 3.74
C ALA A 158 -21.64 -5.26 3.02
N ARG A 159 -21.64 -5.33 1.68
CA ARG A 159 -22.84 -5.51 0.86
C ARG A 159 -23.18 -6.98 0.55
N GLY A 160 -22.37 -7.93 1.00
CA GLY A 160 -22.53 -9.34 0.61
C GLY A 160 -22.38 -9.58 -0.92
N GLU A 161 -21.68 -8.69 -1.63
CA GLU A 161 -21.51 -8.72 -3.09
C GLU A 161 -20.35 -9.62 -3.55
N ARG A 162 -20.39 -10.11 -4.80
CA ARG A 162 -19.34 -10.97 -5.39
C ARG A 162 -18.00 -10.22 -5.47
N LEU A 163 -16.91 -10.86 -5.00
CA LEU A 163 -15.51 -10.43 -5.13
C LEU A 163 -15.06 -10.37 -6.59
N VAL A 164 -15.51 -9.34 -7.31
CA VAL A 164 -15.15 -9.05 -8.69
C VAL A 164 -14.64 -7.62 -8.74
N ARG A 165 -13.40 -7.44 -9.21
CA ARG A 165 -12.81 -6.12 -9.41
C ARG A 165 -13.68 -5.30 -10.36
N TRP A 166 -14.16 -4.14 -9.92
CA TRP A 166 -15.15 -3.32 -10.60
C TRP A 166 -14.67 -2.78 -11.94
N HIS A 167 -13.35 -2.70 -12.17
CA HIS A 167 -12.77 -2.39 -13.48
C HIS A 167 -13.20 -3.37 -14.59
N ARG A 168 -13.99 -4.41 -14.28
CA ARG A 168 -14.64 -5.31 -15.23
C ARG A 168 -16.17 -5.21 -15.29
N ARG A 169 -16.84 -4.32 -14.55
CA ARG A 169 -18.31 -4.14 -14.60
C ARG A 169 -18.82 -3.31 -15.80
N GLY A 170 -17.97 -3.00 -16.78
CA GLY A 170 -18.38 -2.28 -18.01
C GLY A 170 -18.10 -3.03 -19.33
N GLY A 171 -17.49 -4.22 -19.28
CA GLY A 171 -17.19 -5.04 -20.46
C GLY A 171 -17.78 -6.43 -20.33
N ARG A 172 -18.24 -7.02 -21.44
CA ARG A 172 -18.69 -8.43 -21.47
C ARG A 172 -17.60 -9.33 -20.86
N PRO A 173 -17.93 -10.27 -19.95
CA PRO A 173 -16.95 -11.17 -19.38
C PRO A 173 -16.19 -11.91 -20.48
N GLY A 174 -14.86 -11.80 -20.51
CA GLY A 174 -14.06 -12.56 -21.46
C GLY A 174 -14.10 -14.06 -21.14
N ALA A 175 -13.83 -14.93 -22.12
CA ALA A 175 -13.83 -16.39 -21.92
C ALA A 175 -12.94 -16.83 -20.73
N ARG A 176 -11.82 -16.13 -20.49
CA ARG A 176 -10.92 -16.37 -19.35
C ARG A 176 -11.54 -16.03 -17.99
N ASP A 177 -12.47 -15.07 -17.92
CA ASP A 177 -13.14 -14.71 -16.66
C ASP A 177 -14.18 -15.75 -16.26
N VAL A 178 -14.88 -16.33 -17.24
CA VAL A 178 -15.83 -17.43 -16.99
C VAL A 178 -15.11 -18.67 -16.48
N LEU A 179 -13.97 -19.03 -17.09
CA LEU A 179 -13.13 -20.15 -16.64
C LEU A 179 -12.55 -19.94 -15.23
N PHE A 180 -12.33 -18.68 -14.83
CA PHE A 180 -11.76 -18.34 -13.51
C PHE A 180 -12.82 -18.12 -12.41
N ALA A 181 -14.11 -18.13 -12.78
CA ALA A 181 -15.23 -17.97 -11.86
C ALA A 181 -15.22 -18.93 -10.64
N PRO A 182 -14.92 -20.25 -10.76
CA PRO A 182 -14.90 -21.14 -9.60
C PRO A 182 -13.74 -20.86 -8.64
N ILE A 183 -12.60 -20.37 -9.15
CA ILE A 183 -11.45 -20.02 -8.32
C ILE A 183 -11.76 -18.76 -7.52
N SER A 184 -12.28 -17.73 -8.18
CA SER A 184 -12.69 -16.48 -7.51
C SER A 184 -13.80 -16.69 -6.48
N SER A 185 -14.77 -17.57 -6.75
CA SER A 185 -15.83 -17.90 -5.78
C SER A 185 -15.29 -18.65 -4.56
N SER A 186 -14.34 -19.58 -4.75
CA SER A 186 -13.66 -20.28 -3.66
C SER A 186 -12.82 -19.34 -2.80
N ALA A 187 -12.04 -18.46 -3.44
CA ALA A 187 -11.25 -17.44 -2.75
C ALA A 187 -12.15 -16.49 -1.94
N ARG A 188 -13.30 -16.08 -2.50
CA ARG A 188 -14.31 -15.29 -1.78
C ARG A 188 -14.81 -15.98 -0.53
N ARG A 189 -15.25 -17.22 -0.64
CA ARG A 189 -15.74 -17.98 0.53
C ARG A 189 -14.70 -18.07 1.64
N ARG A 190 -13.40 -18.06 1.30
CA ARG A 190 -12.31 -18.04 2.27
C ARG A 190 -12.11 -16.66 2.90
N LEU A 191 -12.24 -15.59 2.12
CA LEU A 191 -12.14 -14.20 2.54
C LEU A 191 -13.42 -13.67 3.23
N THR A 192 -14.46 -14.49 3.35
CA THR A 192 -15.65 -14.19 4.15
C THR A 192 -15.50 -14.81 5.56
N PRO A 193 -15.65 -14.01 6.63
CA PRO A 193 -15.64 -14.50 8.01
C PRO A 193 -16.66 -15.63 8.25
N SER A 194 -16.33 -16.54 9.16
CA SER A 194 -17.24 -17.59 9.66
C SER A 194 -16.76 -18.08 11.03
N GLU A 195 -17.53 -18.91 11.74
CA GLU A 195 -17.16 -19.44 13.07
C GLU A 195 -15.73 -20.01 13.17
N GLY A 196 -15.18 -20.57 12.07
CA GLY A 196 -13.81 -21.08 12.01
C GLY A 196 -12.82 -20.26 11.19
N ARG A 197 -13.16 -19.05 10.72
CA ARG A 197 -12.32 -18.22 9.83
C ARG A 197 -12.31 -16.77 10.29
N ARG A 198 -11.11 -16.26 10.53
CA ARG A 198 -10.86 -14.86 10.88
C ARG A 198 -10.32 -14.12 9.67
N VAL A 199 -10.87 -12.94 9.44
CA VAL A 199 -10.42 -12.01 8.39
C VAL A 199 -10.08 -10.70 9.07
N GLU A 200 -8.84 -10.26 8.89
CA GLU A 200 -8.36 -8.96 9.32
C GLU A 200 -8.15 -8.07 8.09
N VAL A 201 -8.53 -6.80 8.19
CA VAL A 201 -8.15 -5.75 7.24
C VAL A 201 -7.23 -4.79 7.99
N PHE A 202 -5.97 -4.74 7.57
CA PHE A 202 -4.95 -3.85 8.11
C PHE A 202 -4.75 -2.67 7.13
N SER A 203 -5.33 -1.52 7.43
CA SER A 203 -5.41 -0.40 6.49
C SER A 203 -5.21 0.96 7.15
N SER A 204 -4.63 1.88 6.37
CA SER A 204 -4.49 3.30 6.70
C SER A 204 -5.67 4.14 6.21
N MET A 205 -6.52 3.56 5.36
CA MET A 205 -7.70 4.23 4.81
C MET A 205 -8.81 4.28 5.86
N PRO A 206 -9.61 5.36 5.90
CA PRO A 206 -10.76 5.43 6.79
C PRO A 206 -11.81 4.41 6.37
N ILE A 207 -12.20 3.53 7.30
CA ILE A 207 -13.28 2.56 7.11
C ILE A 207 -14.33 2.81 8.19
N ASP A 208 -15.47 3.36 7.79
CA ASP A 208 -16.50 3.85 8.72
C ASP A 208 -17.23 2.72 9.47
N SER A 209 -17.36 1.55 8.86
CA SER A 209 -18.03 0.40 9.46
C SER A 209 -17.34 -0.91 9.09
N ALA A 210 -16.95 -1.68 10.11
CA ALA A 210 -16.43 -3.03 9.93
C ALA A 210 -17.55 -3.97 9.44
N PRO A 211 -17.34 -4.71 8.34
CA PRO A 211 -18.25 -5.79 7.96
C PRO A 211 -18.32 -6.86 9.08
N ASP A 212 -19.48 -7.51 9.22
CA ASP A 212 -19.69 -8.52 10.27
C ASP A 212 -18.61 -9.60 10.28
N GLY A 213 -17.97 -9.79 11.45
CA GLY A 213 -16.92 -10.78 11.65
C GLY A 213 -15.54 -10.41 11.07
N VAL A 214 -15.38 -9.24 10.44
CA VAL A 214 -14.08 -8.72 10.00
C VAL A 214 -13.46 -7.87 11.10
N THR A 215 -12.19 -8.13 11.43
CA THR A 215 -11.41 -7.25 12.31
C THR A 215 -10.76 -6.16 11.48
N ILE A 216 -10.95 -4.90 11.85
CA ILE A 216 -10.23 -3.78 11.22
C ILE A 216 -9.13 -3.34 12.18
N THR A 217 -7.90 -3.33 11.69
CA THR A 217 -6.73 -2.83 12.41
C THR A 217 -6.19 -1.62 11.65
N ALA A 218 -6.04 -0.50 12.35
CA ALA A 218 -5.48 0.71 11.73
C ALA A 218 -3.97 0.53 11.50
N ASN A 219 -3.52 0.81 10.27
CA ASN A 219 -2.11 1.01 9.98
C ASN A 219 -1.76 2.47 10.27
N ASP A 220 -1.07 2.70 11.39
CA ASP A 220 -0.67 4.03 11.79
C ASP A 220 0.72 4.42 11.29
N PHE A 221 1.44 3.57 10.55
CA PHE A 221 2.85 3.77 10.13
C PHE A 221 3.87 3.82 11.28
N SER A 222 3.59 3.12 12.40
CA SER A 222 4.50 3.03 13.56
C SER A 222 5.85 2.40 13.24
N TRP A 223 5.92 1.37 12.38
CA TRP A 223 7.20 0.78 11.97
C TRP A 223 8.04 1.79 11.20
N THR A 224 7.45 2.47 10.22
CA THR A 224 8.14 3.50 9.42
C THR A 224 8.74 4.57 10.33
N ARG A 225 7.97 5.07 11.31
CA ARG A 225 8.45 6.10 12.25
C ARG A 225 9.51 5.58 13.22
N ALA A 226 9.39 4.34 13.69
CA ALA A 226 10.36 3.74 14.60
C ALA A 226 11.67 3.44 13.89
N ARG A 227 11.60 2.93 12.64
CA ARG A 227 12.74 2.51 11.84
C ARG A 227 13.51 3.67 11.24
N PHE A 228 12.81 4.72 10.86
CA PHE A 228 13.37 5.92 10.25
C PHE A 228 13.06 7.13 11.14
N GLY A 229 14.12 7.76 11.66
CA GLY A 229 14.03 8.95 12.50
C GLY A 229 13.29 10.10 11.81
N PRO A 230 13.06 11.23 12.51
CA PRO A 230 12.43 12.38 11.88
C PRO A 230 13.28 12.86 10.69
N PRO A 231 12.66 13.24 9.57
CA PRO A 231 13.39 13.69 8.41
C PRO A 231 14.03 15.05 8.66
N ARG A 232 15.10 15.35 7.92
CA ARG A 232 15.58 16.73 7.80
C ARG A 232 14.56 17.55 7.01
N ILE A 233 13.96 18.56 7.66
CA ILE A 233 12.97 19.43 7.04
C ILE A 233 13.64 20.64 6.37
N THR A 234 13.27 20.94 5.13
CA THR A 234 13.71 22.13 4.38
C THR A 234 12.65 23.24 4.43
N LYS A 235 13.02 24.49 4.12
CA LYS A 235 12.11 25.65 4.29
C LYS A 235 10.96 25.72 3.29
N GLY A 236 11.10 25.10 2.11
CA GLY A 236 10.15 25.20 1.01
C GLY A 236 9.13 24.06 0.95
N ALA A 237 8.53 23.90 -0.22
CA ALA A 237 7.59 22.83 -0.51
C ALA A 237 8.17 21.76 -1.45
N ASP A 238 7.56 20.57 -1.41
CA ASP A 238 7.72 19.55 -2.43
C ASP A 238 6.36 19.24 -3.07
N LEU A 239 6.35 19.04 -4.39
CA LEU A 239 5.17 18.60 -5.12
C LEU A 239 5.17 17.09 -5.25
N VAL A 240 4.00 16.47 -5.13
CA VAL A 240 3.78 15.04 -5.38
C VAL A 240 2.91 14.87 -6.60
N GLY A 241 3.48 14.21 -7.60
CA GLY A 241 2.85 13.98 -8.88
C GLY A 241 1.74 12.94 -8.86
N THR A 242 1.03 12.84 -9.97
CA THR A 242 -0.08 11.89 -10.17
C THR A 242 -0.11 11.38 -11.60
N SER A 243 -0.72 10.21 -11.82
CA SER A 243 -0.86 9.63 -13.15
C SER A 243 -2.13 10.06 -13.90
N LEU A 244 -2.81 11.12 -13.46
CA LEU A 244 -4.10 11.52 -14.02
C LEU A 244 -4.00 11.89 -15.51
N VAL A 245 -2.90 12.54 -15.91
CA VAL A 245 -2.59 12.86 -17.31
C VAL A 245 -2.39 11.59 -18.13
N GLU A 246 -1.63 10.61 -17.62
CA GLU A 246 -1.38 9.34 -18.32
C GLU A 246 -2.62 8.45 -18.42
N THR A 247 -3.57 8.61 -17.51
CA THR A 247 -4.88 7.97 -17.61
C THR A 247 -5.88 8.73 -18.48
N GLY A 248 -5.47 9.87 -19.05
CA GLY A 248 -6.30 10.72 -19.89
C GLY A 248 -7.42 11.44 -19.14
N VAL A 249 -7.35 11.53 -17.81
CA VAL A 249 -8.39 12.16 -16.97
C VAL A 249 -8.22 13.68 -16.94
N VAL A 250 -6.96 14.14 -16.92
CA VAL A 250 -6.60 15.56 -16.81
C VAL A 250 -5.83 15.98 -18.06
N ASP A 251 -6.16 17.16 -18.58
CA ASP A 251 -5.44 17.79 -19.69
C ASP A 251 -3.96 18.08 -19.32
N PRO A 252 -2.99 17.69 -20.17
CA PRO A 252 -1.57 17.85 -19.88
C PRO A 252 -1.10 19.30 -19.76
N ASP A 253 -1.66 20.23 -20.54
CA ASP A 253 -1.26 21.64 -20.53
C ASP A 253 -1.81 22.34 -19.28
N ARG A 254 -3.07 22.05 -18.92
CA ARG A 254 -3.66 22.50 -17.65
C ARG A 254 -2.89 21.98 -16.44
N TYR A 255 -2.49 20.71 -16.46
CA TYR A 255 -1.68 20.12 -15.39
C TYR A 255 -0.33 20.82 -15.23
N LEU A 256 0.35 21.12 -16.33
CA LEU A 256 1.63 21.80 -16.31
C LEU A 256 1.53 23.22 -15.74
N GLU A 257 0.52 23.98 -16.18
CA GLU A 257 0.31 25.34 -15.67
C GLU A 257 0.00 25.33 -14.16
N ALA A 258 -0.78 24.34 -13.70
CA ALA A 258 -1.03 24.14 -12.28
C ALA A 258 0.25 23.85 -11.49
N VAL A 259 1.10 22.96 -11.98
CA VAL A 259 2.39 22.65 -11.34
C VAL A 259 3.29 23.89 -11.29
N ARG A 260 3.35 24.66 -12.38
CA ARG A 260 4.09 25.94 -12.43
C ARG A 260 3.57 26.93 -11.39
N SER A 261 2.26 27.13 -11.32
CA SER A 261 1.60 28.04 -10.38
C SER A 261 1.84 27.64 -8.93
N LEU A 262 1.66 26.35 -8.60
CA LEU A 262 1.92 25.80 -7.27
C LEU A 262 3.39 25.94 -6.86
N ALA A 263 4.32 25.63 -7.78
CA ALA A 263 5.74 25.75 -7.52
C ALA A 263 6.15 27.18 -7.17
N LYS A 264 5.65 28.16 -7.94
CA LYS A 264 5.92 29.58 -7.68
C LYS A 264 5.29 30.06 -6.37
N THR A 265 4.03 29.72 -6.15
CA THR A 265 3.24 30.19 -4.99
C THR A 265 3.78 29.66 -3.66
N HIS A 266 4.22 28.40 -3.64
CA HIS A 266 4.64 27.73 -2.41
C HIS A 266 6.15 27.55 -2.29
N GLY A 267 6.93 28.08 -3.24
CA GLY A 267 8.38 27.90 -3.30
C GLY A 267 8.76 26.43 -3.35
N ALA A 268 8.08 25.66 -4.20
CA ALA A 268 8.40 24.25 -4.36
C ALA A 268 9.70 24.11 -5.16
N THR A 269 10.56 23.19 -4.73
CA THR A 269 11.89 22.98 -5.35
C THR A 269 12.02 21.62 -6.02
N ARG A 270 11.21 20.64 -5.60
CA ARG A 270 11.25 19.28 -6.10
C ARG A 270 9.86 18.78 -6.46
N TYR A 271 9.83 17.89 -7.43
CA TYR A 271 8.65 17.17 -7.89
C TYR A 271 8.89 15.67 -7.76
N PHE A 272 8.20 15.02 -6.82
CA PHE A 272 8.21 13.58 -6.66
C PHE A 272 7.29 12.93 -7.70
N ALA A 273 7.90 12.40 -8.75
CA ALA A 273 7.19 11.77 -9.84
C ALA A 273 6.50 10.48 -9.40
N HIS A 274 5.24 10.34 -9.78
CA HIS A 274 4.52 9.08 -9.71
C HIS A 274 5.08 8.10 -10.75
N ARG A 275 5.21 6.82 -10.37
CA ARG A 275 5.88 5.77 -11.19
C ARG A 275 5.33 5.56 -12.60
N ARG A 276 4.08 5.99 -12.85
CA ARG A 276 3.42 5.86 -14.16
C ARG A 276 3.60 7.08 -15.05
N GLU A 277 4.21 8.15 -14.54
CA GLU A 277 4.36 9.38 -15.31
C GLU A 277 5.34 9.20 -16.46
N SER A 278 4.99 9.73 -17.64
CA SER A 278 5.81 9.58 -18.83
C SER A 278 7.09 10.42 -18.72
N THR A 279 8.18 9.93 -19.32
CA THR A 279 9.45 10.65 -19.32
C THR A 279 9.33 12.00 -20.04
N ASP A 280 8.54 12.08 -21.10
CA ASP A 280 8.34 13.33 -21.86
C ASP A 280 7.63 14.39 -21.03
N LYS A 281 6.57 14.01 -20.29
CA LYS A 281 5.87 14.92 -19.38
C LYS A 281 6.80 15.42 -18.27
N LEU A 282 7.58 14.51 -17.68
CA LEU A 282 8.51 14.85 -16.61
C LEU A 282 9.66 15.75 -17.10
N HIS A 283 10.16 15.51 -18.32
CA HIS A 283 11.16 16.37 -18.93
C HIS A 283 10.60 17.78 -19.18
N ARG A 284 9.38 17.87 -19.74
CA ARG A 284 8.69 19.14 -19.95
C ARG A 284 8.48 19.89 -18.64
N LEU A 285 8.01 19.21 -17.59
CA LEU A 285 7.87 19.78 -16.24
C LEU A 285 9.20 20.35 -15.75
N ALA A 286 10.30 19.60 -15.85
CA ALA A 286 11.62 20.06 -15.42
C ALA A 286 12.05 21.34 -16.13
N VAL A 287 11.91 21.37 -17.46
CA VAL A 287 12.32 22.51 -18.30
C VAL A 287 11.45 23.75 -18.03
N GLU A 288 10.14 23.56 -17.93
CA GLU A 288 9.19 24.67 -17.86
C GLU A 288 8.94 25.24 -16.46
N THR A 289 9.39 24.53 -15.41
CA THR A 289 9.20 24.94 -14.00
C THR A 289 10.51 25.08 -13.23
N GLY A 290 11.61 24.49 -13.71
CA GLY A 290 12.89 24.45 -13.00
C GLY A 290 12.90 23.51 -11.79
N LEU A 291 11.85 22.71 -11.57
CA LEU A 291 11.78 21.75 -10.48
C LEU A 291 12.77 20.60 -10.68
N GLU A 292 13.42 20.17 -9.60
CA GLU A 292 14.16 18.91 -9.58
C GLU A 292 13.16 17.74 -9.62
N ILE A 293 13.16 16.98 -10.71
CA ILE A 293 12.33 15.78 -10.84
C ILE A 293 12.97 14.63 -10.08
N VAL A 294 12.33 14.22 -9.00
CA VAL A 294 12.75 13.07 -8.19
C VAL A 294 11.91 11.87 -8.59
N ARG A 295 12.56 10.74 -8.93
CA ARG A 295 11.91 9.44 -9.12
C ARG A 295 12.23 8.54 -7.91
N PRO A 296 11.32 8.40 -6.94
CA PRO A 296 11.54 7.60 -5.74
C PRO A 296 11.94 6.15 -6.05
N ASP A 297 12.96 5.63 -5.37
CA ASP A 297 13.33 4.20 -5.41
C ASP A 297 12.59 3.36 -4.35
N LEU A 298 11.80 4.02 -3.49
CA LEU A 298 10.99 3.44 -2.42
C LEU A 298 9.61 4.13 -2.36
N PRO A 299 8.62 3.55 -1.64
CA PRO A 299 7.38 4.23 -1.31
C PRO A 299 7.62 5.62 -0.71
N LEU A 300 6.75 6.58 -1.05
CA LEU A 300 6.96 7.98 -0.72
C LEU A 300 6.95 8.23 0.80
N GLU A 301 6.26 7.40 1.56
CA GLU A 301 6.25 7.40 3.03
C GLU A 301 7.67 7.20 3.59
N LEU A 302 8.43 6.27 3.00
CA LEU A 302 9.81 6.01 3.41
C LEU A 302 10.76 7.11 2.94
N ILE A 303 10.58 7.62 1.72
CA ILE A 303 11.39 8.74 1.21
C ILE A 303 11.17 9.99 2.03
N ALA A 304 9.91 10.33 2.32
CA ALA A 304 9.56 11.49 3.13
C ALA A 304 10.11 11.36 4.55
N ARG A 305 10.09 10.15 5.13
CA ARG A 305 10.64 9.92 6.47
C ARG A 305 12.17 9.93 6.53
N ARG A 306 12.85 9.43 5.51
CA ARG A 306 14.33 9.53 5.39
C ARG A 306 14.79 10.96 5.15
N GLY A 307 14.00 11.72 4.40
CA GLY A 307 14.29 13.08 4.01
C GLY A 307 15.53 13.20 3.11
N PRO A 308 15.94 14.44 2.78
CA PRO A 308 15.28 15.69 3.16
C PRO A 308 13.86 15.80 2.57
N ILE A 309 12.96 16.48 3.29
CA ILE A 309 11.59 16.76 2.85
C ILE A 309 11.23 18.23 3.10
N GLY A 310 10.43 18.83 2.24
CA GLY A 310 9.88 20.17 2.39
C GLY A 310 9.02 20.26 3.65
N ARG A 311 8.98 21.45 4.25
CA ARG A 311 8.05 21.74 5.35
C ARG A 311 6.59 21.61 4.90
N THR A 312 6.33 21.75 3.61
CA THR A 312 5.01 21.51 3.02
C THR A 312 5.11 20.49 1.88
N ILE A 313 4.25 19.49 1.90
CA ILE A 313 4.06 18.54 0.80
C ILE A 313 2.72 18.86 0.16
N LEU A 314 2.76 19.24 -1.12
CA LEU A 314 1.59 19.52 -1.93
C LEU A 314 1.32 18.32 -2.82
N SER A 315 0.21 17.63 -2.60
CA SER A 315 -0.13 16.43 -3.36
C SER A 315 -1.39 16.65 -4.16
N PHE A 316 -1.33 16.35 -5.45
CA PHE A 316 -2.56 16.10 -6.21
C PHE A 316 -3.30 14.87 -5.64
N PRO A 317 -4.60 14.68 -5.95
CA PRO A 317 -5.38 13.61 -5.35
C PRO A 317 -4.77 12.24 -5.66
N SER A 318 -4.37 11.55 -4.59
CA SER A 318 -3.66 10.29 -4.61
C SER A 318 -3.79 9.63 -3.24
N THR A 319 -3.67 8.32 -3.13
CA THR A 319 -3.78 7.61 -1.83
C THR A 319 -2.75 8.08 -0.81
N VAL A 320 -1.64 8.66 -1.26
CA VAL A 320 -0.57 9.18 -0.39
C VAL A 320 -1.04 10.29 0.56
N VAL A 321 -2.16 10.97 0.26
CA VAL A 321 -2.72 11.99 1.16
C VAL A 321 -3.26 11.40 2.46
N HIS A 322 -3.54 10.09 2.49
CA HIS A 322 -3.96 9.37 3.70
C HIS A 322 -2.78 8.75 4.45
N THR A 323 -1.69 8.41 3.75
CA THR A 323 -0.56 7.70 4.33
C THR A 323 0.55 8.64 4.83
N LEU A 324 0.87 9.70 4.07
CA LEU A 324 1.92 10.64 4.43
C LEU A 324 1.68 11.35 5.78
N PRO A 325 0.46 11.83 6.10
CA PRO A 325 0.20 12.41 7.41
C PRO A 325 0.53 11.44 8.55
N LEU A 326 0.22 10.15 8.39
CA LEU A 326 0.48 9.10 9.39
C LEU A 326 1.98 8.80 9.52
N ALA A 327 2.69 8.66 8.39
CA ALA A 327 4.13 8.43 8.37
C ALA A 327 4.94 9.62 8.95
N LEU A 328 4.40 10.84 8.86
CA LEU A 328 5.05 12.07 9.30
C LEU A 328 4.57 12.59 10.65
N VAL A 329 3.76 11.83 11.38
CA VAL A 329 3.38 12.16 12.77
C VAL A 329 4.63 12.44 13.61
N GLY A 330 4.56 13.48 14.44
CA GLY A 330 5.67 13.95 15.28
C GLY A 330 6.70 14.80 14.53
N THR A 331 6.34 15.40 13.38
CA THR A 331 7.19 16.32 12.61
C THR A 331 6.43 17.60 12.27
N ASP A 332 7.15 18.66 11.89
CA ASP A 332 6.56 19.93 11.45
C ASP A 332 6.11 19.94 9.97
N VAL A 333 6.10 18.76 9.31
CA VAL A 333 5.73 18.66 7.90
C VAL A 333 4.20 18.75 7.76
N ARG A 334 3.75 19.65 6.89
CA ARG A 334 2.33 19.83 6.55
C ARG A 334 2.03 19.20 5.20
N VAL A 335 1.02 18.35 5.13
CA VAL A 335 0.50 17.82 3.86
C VAL A 335 -0.73 18.64 3.47
N ALA A 336 -0.79 19.08 2.22
CA ALA A 336 -1.96 19.76 1.66
C ALA A 336 -2.34 19.12 0.32
N VAL A 337 -3.65 19.05 0.08
CA VAL A 337 -4.20 18.46 -1.14
C VAL A 337 -4.44 19.56 -2.15
N CYS A 338 -3.87 19.41 -3.35
CA CYS A 338 -4.14 20.28 -4.49
C CYS A 338 -5.40 19.77 -5.18
N ASP A 339 -6.44 20.60 -5.24
CA ASP A 339 -7.66 20.24 -5.94
C ASP A 339 -7.42 20.19 -7.45
N ILE A 340 -8.19 19.34 -8.13
CA ILE A 340 -8.27 19.35 -9.59
C ILE A 340 -9.49 20.18 -9.95
N ASP A 341 -9.27 21.29 -10.67
CA ASP A 341 -10.36 22.07 -11.23
C ASP A 341 -11.14 21.19 -12.22
N PRO A 342 -12.48 21.09 -12.10
CA PRO A 342 -13.32 20.39 -13.06
C PRO A 342 -13.07 20.78 -14.53
N ALA A 343 -12.66 22.02 -14.80
CA ALA A 343 -12.33 22.52 -16.13
C ALA A 343 -11.08 21.88 -16.75
N TRP A 344 -10.26 21.18 -15.96
CA TRP A 344 -9.11 20.43 -16.47
C TRP A 344 -9.46 19.02 -16.93
N LEU A 345 -10.66 18.55 -16.59
CA LEU A 345 -11.09 17.21 -16.94
C LEU A 345 -11.30 17.12 -18.45
N THR A 346 -10.74 16.08 -19.05
CA THR A 346 -10.94 15.81 -20.48
C THR A 346 -12.39 15.35 -20.72
N GLU A 347 -12.87 15.47 -21.96
CA GLU A 347 -14.20 14.97 -22.35
C GLU A 347 -14.35 13.45 -22.16
N THR A 348 -13.23 12.72 -22.14
CA THR A 348 -13.19 11.26 -21.94
C THR A 348 -13.08 10.86 -20.46
N ALA A 349 -12.99 11.83 -19.54
CA ALA A 349 -12.92 11.57 -18.12
C ALA A 349 -14.22 10.92 -17.64
N SER A 350 -14.16 9.62 -17.32
CA SER A 350 -15.33 8.90 -16.83
C SER A 350 -15.90 9.54 -15.55
N PRO A 351 -17.22 9.49 -15.31
CA PRO A 351 -17.84 9.92 -14.04
C PRO A 351 -17.21 9.27 -12.80
N ARG A 352 -16.58 8.09 -12.96
CA ARG A 352 -15.83 7.38 -11.91
C ARG A 352 -14.54 8.11 -11.52
N ALA A 353 -13.85 8.75 -12.45
CA ALA A 353 -12.66 9.52 -12.16
C ALA A 353 -13.02 10.75 -11.31
N GLN A 354 -14.13 11.41 -11.62
CA GLN A 354 -14.67 12.50 -10.80
C GLN A 354 -15.01 12.04 -9.38
N GLY A 355 -15.71 10.91 -9.23
CA GLY A 355 -16.03 10.34 -7.91
C GLY A 355 -14.81 9.90 -7.10
N PHE A 356 -13.73 9.45 -7.75
CA PHE A 356 -12.47 9.15 -7.07
C PHE A 356 -11.77 10.42 -6.58
N LEU A 357 -11.70 11.46 -7.42
CA LEU A 357 -11.09 12.75 -7.06
C LEU A 357 -11.83 13.39 -5.88
N SER A 358 -13.16 13.46 -5.94
CA SER A 358 -13.98 14.01 -4.85
C SER A 358 -13.89 13.16 -3.58
N GLY A 359 -13.88 11.84 -3.71
CA GLY A 359 -13.78 10.90 -2.58
C GLY A 359 -12.45 11.00 -1.84
N VAL A 360 -11.32 10.97 -2.56
CA VAL A 360 -9.98 11.06 -1.94
C VAL A 360 -9.78 12.42 -1.29
N THR A 361 -10.12 13.50 -1.99
CA THR A 361 -9.96 14.85 -1.44
C THR A 361 -10.88 15.09 -0.23
N GLY A 362 -12.16 14.67 -0.30
CA GLY A 362 -13.12 14.84 0.79
C GLY A 362 -12.72 14.06 2.04
N THR A 363 -12.47 12.75 1.90
CA THR A 363 -12.10 11.90 3.04
C THR A 363 -10.78 12.33 3.69
N ALA A 364 -9.79 12.78 2.91
CA ALA A 364 -8.53 13.24 3.46
C ALA A 364 -8.67 14.54 4.26
N ARG A 365 -9.53 15.46 3.81
CA ARG A 365 -9.88 16.68 4.56
C ARG A 365 -10.56 16.36 5.88
N ASP A 366 -11.55 15.48 5.85
CA ASP A 366 -12.36 15.19 7.04
C ASP A 366 -11.55 14.45 8.11
N VAL A 367 -10.72 13.48 7.69
CA VAL A 367 -9.97 12.61 8.61
C VAL A 367 -8.70 13.26 9.13
N HIS A 368 -7.95 13.95 8.26
CA HIS A 368 -6.64 14.51 8.62
C HIS A 368 -6.63 16.04 8.72
N ARG A 369 -7.78 16.70 8.56
CA ARG A 369 -7.91 18.18 8.56
C ARG A 369 -6.94 18.86 7.58
N LEU A 370 -6.69 18.22 6.44
CA LEU A 370 -5.77 18.76 5.43
C LEU A 370 -6.33 20.04 4.85
N SER A 371 -5.47 21.03 4.65
CA SER A 371 -5.82 22.23 3.91
C SER A 371 -5.96 21.91 2.41
N SER A 372 -6.97 22.49 1.76
CA SER A 372 -7.05 22.52 0.30
C SER A 372 -6.26 23.72 -0.23
N VAL A 373 -5.51 23.50 -1.30
CA VAL A 373 -4.96 24.56 -2.13
C VAL A 373 -5.72 24.54 -3.46
N ALA A 374 -6.46 25.60 -3.72
CA ALA A 374 -7.03 25.85 -5.03
C ALA A 374 -5.90 26.25 -5.99
N THR A 375 -5.79 25.52 -7.08
CA THR A 375 -4.93 25.88 -8.22
C THR A 375 -5.67 26.94 -9.03
N ALA A 376 -5.19 28.18 -8.96
CA ALA A 376 -5.77 29.33 -9.65
C ALA A 376 -5.71 29.23 -11.17
#